data_AF-A0A395LCA4-F1
#
_entry.id   AF-A0A395LCA4-F1
#
_cell.length_a   1.000
_cell.length_b   1.000
_cell.length_c   1.000
_cell.angle_alpha   90.00
_cell.angle_beta   90.00
_cell.angle_gamma   90.00
#
_symmetry.space_group_name_H-M   'P 1'
#
loop_
_entity.id
_entity.type
_entity.pdbx_description
1 polymer ?
#
loop_
_entity_poly.entity_id
_entity_poly.type
_entity_poly.pdbx_seq_one_letter_code
_entity_poly.pdbx_strand_id
1 'polypeptide(L)'
;MTTDPLSQLPLFATDRQLAVAIVGKERAAMWIKAVIPQLERKGFPRIDPLHDGRPVPLVRKFYDGYFGITVGFSATAPDGEENWDWHSKRQRREERKPQLGLSTRCLSALRYMVEHPDVRTSAEIPGARDFTLEQLANAGALGEGKRDGQGDRTWTVTDLGREEIARIDDWHRGKPRRS
;
A
#
# COMPACT_ATOMS: atom_id res chain seq x y z
N MET A 1 -15.82 15.22 -35.59
CA MET A 1 -14.75 14.21 -35.53
C MET A 1 -13.48 14.94 -35.11
N THR A 2 -13.15 14.91 -33.82
CA THR A 2 -11.97 15.60 -33.28
C THR A 2 -10.75 14.73 -33.62
N THR A 3 -10.05 15.06 -34.70
CA THR A 3 -8.83 14.35 -35.11
C THR A 3 -7.74 14.66 -34.09
N ASP A 4 -7.64 13.84 -33.05
CA ASP A 4 -6.58 13.95 -32.04
C ASP A 4 -5.21 13.78 -32.73
N PRO A 5 -4.32 14.79 -32.69
CA PRO A 5 -3.04 14.75 -33.41
C PRO A 5 -2.12 13.62 -32.91
N LEU A 6 -2.30 13.15 -31.67
CA LEU A 6 -1.61 11.97 -31.15
C LEU A 6 -2.16 10.64 -31.71
N SER A 7 -3.41 10.63 -32.21
CA SER A 7 -4.03 9.43 -32.79
C SER A 7 -3.57 9.15 -34.22
N GLN A 8 -2.89 10.10 -34.85
CA GLN A 8 -2.27 9.93 -36.17
C GLN A 8 -0.82 9.45 -36.09
N LEU A 9 -0.26 9.29 -34.90
CA LEU A 9 1.11 8.84 -34.70
C LEU A 9 1.22 7.30 -34.66
N PRO A 10 2.35 6.73 -35.09
CA PRO A 10 2.65 5.31 -34.92
C PRO A 10 2.71 4.93 -33.43
N LEU A 11 2.59 3.62 -33.13
CA LEU A 11 2.59 3.11 -31.75
C LEU A 11 3.81 3.57 -30.93
N PHE A 12 4.96 3.66 -31.60
CA PHE A 12 6.19 4.30 -31.10
C PHE A 12 6.52 5.49 -31.99
N ALA A 13 6.64 6.67 -31.39
CA ALA A 13 6.94 7.90 -32.11
C ALA A 13 8.22 8.54 -31.58
N THR A 14 8.96 9.17 -32.49
CA THR A 14 10.15 9.95 -32.13
C THR A 14 9.79 11.19 -31.32
N ASP A 15 10.74 11.72 -30.56
CA ASP A 15 10.56 12.95 -29.80
C ASP A 15 10.09 14.11 -30.67
N ARG A 16 10.57 14.17 -31.92
CA ARG A 16 10.17 15.18 -32.91
C ARG A 16 8.71 15.05 -33.31
N GLN A 17 8.23 13.83 -33.55
CA GLN A 17 6.85 13.58 -33.92
C GLN A 17 5.90 13.88 -32.75
N LEU A 18 6.27 13.46 -31.52
CA LEU A 18 5.52 13.77 -30.31
C LEU A 18 5.49 15.28 -30.03
N ALA A 19 6.62 15.96 -30.16
CA ALA A 19 6.70 17.39 -29.93
C ALA A 19 5.83 18.18 -30.92
N VAL A 20 5.82 17.79 -32.20
CA VAL A 20 4.94 18.41 -33.21
C VAL A 20 3.47 18.18 -32.86
N ALA A 21 3.11 16.98 -32.40
CA ALA A 21 1.73 16.66 -32.04
C ALA A 21 1.25 17.33 -30.74
N ILE A 22 2.13 17.58 -29.77
CA ILE A 22 1.79 18.13 -28.45
C ILE A 22 1.92 19.66 -28.41
N VAL A 23 3.05 20.21 -28.89
CA VAL A 23 3.37 21.65 -28.78
C VAL A 23 3.43 22.39 -30.11
N GLY A 24 3.28 21.69 -31.23
CA GLY A 24 3.39 22.25 -32.57
C GLY A 24 4.82 22.37 -33.08
N LYS A 25 4.96 22.50 -34.41
CA LYS A 25 6.25 22.47 -35.12
C LYS A 25 7.24 23.56 -34.67
N GLU A 26 6.75 24.73 -34.30
CA GLU A 26 7.57 25.88 -33.92
C GLU A 26 8.26 25.69 -32.56
N ARG A 27 7.56 25.05 -31.61
CA ARG A 27 8.08 24.84 -30.24
C ARG A 27 8.69 23.46 -30.03
N ALA A 28 8.61 22.60 -31.03
CA ALA A 28 9.07 21.22 -30.96
C ALA A 28 10.54 21.11 -30.51
N ALA A 29 11.44 21.90 -31.11
CA ALA A 29 12.87 21.85 -30.77
C ALA A 29 13.18 22.28 -29.33
N MET A 30 12.46 23.28 -28.82
CA MET A 30 12.59 23.75 -27.44
C MET A 30 12.04 22.70 -26.47
N TRP A 31 10.88 22.13 -26.78
CA TRP A 31 10.23 21.13 -25.93
C TRP A 31 11.07 19.86 -25.77
N ILE A 32 11.68 19.38 -26.85
CA ILE A 32 12.59 18.22 -26.81
C ILE A 32 13.80 18.48 -25.91
N LYS A 33 14.40 19.67 -26.00
CA LYS A 33 15.64 19.98 -25.27
C LYS A 33 15.41 20.38 -23.81
N ALA A 34 14.37 21.17 -23.54
CA ALA A 34 14.16 21.78 -22.23
C ALA A 34 13.07 21.07 -21.42
N VAL A 35 12.02 20.57 -22.07
CA VAL A 35 10.82 20.08 -21.40
C VAL A 35 10.86 18.57 -21.21
N ILE A 36 11.34 17.78 -22.17
CA ILE A 36 11.46 16.32 -22.03
C ILE A 36 12.28 15.93 -20.79
N PRO A 37 13.47 16.49 -20.52
CA PRO A 37 14.24 16.11 -19.32
C PRO A 37 13.50 16.41 -18.02
N GLN A 38 12.67 17.46 -18.00
CA GLN A 38 11.85 17.81 -16.85
C GLN A 38 10.64 16.89 -16.70
N LEU A 39 10.04 16.49 -17.82
CA LEU A 39 8.92 15.55 -17.85
C LEU A 39 9.39 14.13 -17.47
N GLU A 40 10.55 13.68 -17.94
CA GLU A 40 11.14 12.39 -17.56
C GLU A 40 11.39 12.30 -16.05
N ARG A 41 11.76 13.41 -15.40
CA ARG A 41 11.86 13.49 -13.93
C ARG A 41 10.52 13.40 -13.21
N LYS A 42 9.41 13.62 -13.92
CA LYS A 42 8.03 13.54 -13.41
C LYS A 42 7.33 12.23 -13.80
N GLY A 43 8.04 11.29 -14.43
CA GLY A 43 7.48 10.00 -14.87
C GLY A 43 6.92 10.02 -16.29
N PHE A 44 7.55 10.80 -17.18
CA PHE A 44 7.25 10.75 -18.60
C PHE A 44 7.96 9.54 -19.26
N PRO A 45 7.27 8.78 -20.13
CA PRO A 45 7.80 7.55 -20.70
C PRO A 45 9.12 7.76 -21.44
N ARG A 46 10.16 6.98 -21.11
CA ARG A 46 11.48 7.01 -21.76
C ARG A 46 11.45 6.42 -23.17
N ILE A 47 12.52 6.66 -23.93
CA ILE A 47 12.73 6.03 -25.23
C ILE A 47 12.88 4.53 -25.03
N ASP A 48 12.11 3.75 -25.79
CA ASP A 48 12.21 2.30 -25.80
C ASP A 48 13.45 1.85 -26.60
N PRO A 49 14.40 1.10 -26.01
CA PRO A 49 15.62 0.69 -26.69
C PRO A 49 15.41 -0.27 -27.87
N LEU A 50 14.26 -0.96 -27.92
CA LEU A 50 13.93 -1.96 -28.94
C LEU A 50 13.29 -1.31 -30.18
N HIS A 51 12.59 -0.19 -30.00
CA HIS A 51 11.82 0.49 -31.05
C HIS A 51 12.31 1.91 -31.37
N ASP A 52 13.40 2.38 -30.74
CA ASP A 52 14.01 3.71 -30.92
C ASP A 52 13.00 4.88 -30.84
N GLY A 53 11.95 4.69 -30.03
CA GLY A 53 10.80 5.60 -30.00
C GLY A 53 10.07 5.54 -28.67
N ARG A 54 9.30 6.60 -28.39
CA ARG A 54 8.49 6.65 -27.17
C ARG A 54 7.09 6.08 -27.45
N PRO A 55 6.56 5.23 -26.56
CA PRO A 55 5.23 4.66 -26.71
C PRO A 55 4.15 5.74 -26.61
N VAL A 56 3.49 6.04 -27.73
CA VAL A 56 2.45 7.08 -27.83
C VAL A 56 1.27 6.83 -26.87
N PRO A 57 0.80 5.58 -26.65
CA PRO A 57 -0.28 5.32 -25.69
C PRO A 57 0.07 5.72 -24.25
N LEU A 58 1.33 5.53 -23.83
CA LEU A 58 1.77 5.92 -22.49
C LEU A 58 1.89 7.44 -22.37
N VAL A 59 2.39 8.11 -23.43
CA VAL A 59 2.45 9.57 -23.48
C VAL A 59 1.05 10.19 -23.37
N ARG A 60 0.06 9.63 -24.08
CA ARG A 60 -1.34 10.07 -23.98
C ARG A 60 -1.87 9.93 -22.54
N LYS A 61 -1.61 8.79 -21.92
CA LYS A 61 -2.09 8.49 -20.57
C LYS A 61 -1.38 9.30 -19.48
N PHE A 62 -0.11 9.67 -19.69
CA PHE A 62 0.59 10.65 -18.86
C PHE A 62 -0.10 12.01 -18.90
N TYR A 63 -0.44 12.51 -20.09
CA TYR A 63 -1.09 13.81 -20.22
C TYR A 63 -2.54 13.84 -19.71
N ASP A 64 -3.25 12.72 -19.82
CA ASP A 64 -4.57 12.54 -19.23
C ASP A 64 -4.55 12.76 -17.70
N GLY A 65 -3.57 12.17 -17.02
CA GLY A 65 -3.33 12.40 -15.59
C GLY A 65 -2.71 13.78 -15.27
N TYR A 66 -1.89 14.34 -16.17
CA TYR A 66 -1.21 15.63 -15.97
C TYR A 66 -2.17 16.83 -16.02
N PHE A 67 -3.17 16.80 -16.90
CA PHE A 67 -4.16 17.87 -17.03
C PHE A 67 -5.37 17.70 -16.10
N GLY A 68 -5.47 16.59 -15.37
CA GLY A 68 -6.55 16.34 -14.43
C GLY A 68 -7.94 16.30 -15.09
N ILE A 69 -8.02 16.06 -16.41
CA ILE A 69 -9.30 15.98 -17.13
C ILE A 69 -10.06 14.70 -16.73
N THR A 70 -9.36 13.73 -16.16
CA THR A 70 -9.90 12.48 -15.59
C THR A 70 -9.88 12.46 -14.06
N VAL A 71 -10.42 13.48 -13.38
CA VAL A 71 -10.85 13.34 -11.96
C VAL A 71 -12.06 12.39 -11.78
N GLY A 72 -12.34 11.52 -12.75
CA GLY A 72 -13.48 10.59 -12.72
C GLY A 72 -13.26 9.22 -13.36
N PHE A 73 -12.12 8.96 -14.01
CA PHE A 73 -11.82 7.63 -14.57
C PHE A 73 -10.35 7.30 -14.33
N SER A 74 -10.10 6.51 -13.28
CA SER A 74 -8.80 5.92 -12.97
C SER A 74 -8.27 5.10 -14.14
N ALA A 75 -7.32 5.68 -14.88
CA ALA A 75 -6.52 4.96 -15.86
C ALA A 75 -5.04 5.28 -15.59
N THR A 76 -4.44 4.60 -14.61
CA THR A 76 -3.01 4.65 -14.28
C THR A 76 -2.18 4.02 -15.38
N ALA A 77 -1.33 4.78 -16.10
CA ALA A 77 -0.35 4.23 -17.04
C ALA A 77 0.92 3.88 -16.28
N PRO A 78 1.56 2.73 -16.60
CA PRO A 78 2.79 2.32 -15.97
C PRO A 78 3.94 3.22 -16.42
N ASP A 79 4.64 3.83 -15.47
CA ASP A 79 5.93 4.47 -15.70
C ASP A 79 7.04 3.47 -15.35
N GLY A 80 8.03 3.39 -16.24
CA GLY A 80 9.00 2.30 -16.34
C GLY A 80 10.00 2.19 -15.20
N GLU A 81 10.55 0.99 -15.09
CA GLU A 81 11.44 0.44 -14.07
C GLU A 81 10.94 0.67 -12.64
N GLU A 82 9.99 -0.19 -12.33
CA GLU A 82 9.27 -0.30 -11.09
C GLU A 82 10.25 -0.60 -9.95
N ASN A 83 10.72 0.43 -9.25
CA ASN A 83 11.23 0.26 -7.90
C ASN A 83 10.02 0.01 -6.97
N TRP A 84 9.49 -1.21 -7.05
CA TRP A 84 8.38 -1.73 -6.27
C TRP A 84 8.59 -1.62 -4.75
N ASP A 85 9.82 -1.35 -4.29
CA ASP A 85 10.15 -1.32 -2.87
C ASP A 85 9.48 -0.19 -2.09
N TRP A 86 9.17 0.97 -2.67
CA TRP A 86 8.68 2.10 -1.85
C TRP A 86 7.18 2.00 -1.53
N HIS A 87 6.37 1.58 -2.50
CA HIS A 87 4.97 1.21 -2.28
C HIS A 87 4.89 -0.04 -1.40
N SER A 88 5.75 -1.05 -1.65
CA SER A 88 5.85 -2.24 -0.80
C SER A 88 6.27 -1.88 0.63
N LYS A 89 7.24 -0.99 0.84
CA LYS A 89 7.65 -0.57 2.19
C LYS A 89 6.57 0.18 2.94
N ARG A 90 5.83 1.08 2.26
CA ARG A 90 4.72 1.82 2.88
C ARG A 90 3.54 0.89 3.16
N GLN A 91 3.13 0.09 2.17
CA GLN A 91 2.06 -0.89 2.33
C GLN A 91 2.42 -1.89 3.42
N ARG A 92 3.63 -2.45 3.41
CA ARG A 92 4.14 -3.33 4.45
C ARG A 92 4.16 -2.64 5.81
N ARG A 93 4.49 -1.35 5.90
CA ARG A 93 4.43 -0.58 7.16
C ARG A 93 3.00 -0.38 7.66
N GLU A 94 2.04 -0.15 6.78
CA GLU A 94 0.62 -0.06 7.13
C GLU A 94 0.05 -1.45 7.53
N GLU A 95 0.40 -2.51 6.80
CA GLU A 95 0.04 -3.91 7.10
C GLU A 95 0.61 -4.38 8.46
N ARG A 96 1.76 -3.84 8.85
CA ARG A 96 2.45 -4.12 10.12
C ARG A 96 1.93 -3.32 11.32
N LYS A 97 1.04 -2.35 11.10
CA LYS A 97 0.50 -1.55 12.19
C LYS A 97 -0.51 -2.40 12.99
N PRO A 98 -0.54 -2.30 14.33
CA PRO A 98 -1.59 -2.91 15.14
C PRO A 98 -2.95 -2.41 14.64
N GLN A 99 -3.80 -3.33 14.21
CA GLN A 99 -5.09 -3.00 13.59
C GLN A 99 -6.24 -2.99 14.59
N LEU A 100 -6.09 -3.67 15.72
CA LEU A 100 -7.16 -3.86 16.70
C LEU A 100 -7.26 -2.72 17.73
N GLY A 101 -6.37 -1.73 17.66
CA GLY A 101 -6.41 -0.55 18.55
C GLY A 101 -6.32 -0.88 20.05
N LEU A 102 -5.74 -2.03 20.39
CA LEU A 102 -5.76 -2.58 21.74
C LEU A 102 -4.90 -1.76 22.71
N SER A 103 -5.40 -1.59 23.93
CA SER A 103 -4.63 -0.98 25.02
C SER A 103 -3.43 -1.86 25.41
N THR A 104 -2.40 -1.26 26.03
CA THR A 104 -1.21 -2.01 26.52
C THR A 104 -1.58 -3.20 27.40
N ARG A 105 -2.62 -3.06 28.25
CA ARG A 105 -3.09 -4.16 29.12
C ARG A 105 -3.71 -5.30 28.31
N CYS A 106 -4.54 -4.97 27.31
CA CYS A 106 -5.13 -5.97 26.42
C CYS A 106 -4.05 -6.69 25.61
N LEU A 107 -3.01 -5.96 25.16
CA LEU A 107 -1.88 -6.55 24.46
C LEU A 107 -1.07 -7.50 25.34
N SER A 108 -0.77 -7.13 26.59
CA SER A 108 -0.08 -8.02 27.53
C SER A 108 -0.88 -9.30 27.79
N ALA A 109 -2.20 -9.19 28.00
CA ALA A 109 -3.08 -10.34 28.22
C ALA A 109 -3.13 -11.24 26.97
N LEU A 110 -3.32 -10.65 25.79
CA LEU A 110 -3.36 -11.39 24.51
C LEU A 110 -2.03 -12.10 24.23
N ARG A 111 -0.90 -11.44 24.47
CA ARG A 111 0.43 -12.03 24.31
C ARG A 111 0.62 -13.23 25.24
N TYR A 112 0.22 -13.08 26.50
CA TYR A 112 0.27 -14.17 27.48
C TYR A 112 -0.59 -15.37 27.03
N MET A 113 -1.80 -15.15 26.55
CA MET A 113 -2.67 -16.23 26.05
C MET A 113 -2.14 -16.91 24.78
N VAL A 114 -1.36 -16.20 23.95
CA VAL A 114 -0.68 -16.79 22.78
C VAL A 114 0.52 -17.65 23.21
N GLU A 115 1.25 -17.21 24.24
CA GLU A 115 2.38 -17.96 24.83
C GLU A 115 1.89 -19.16 25.67
N HIS A 116 0.68 -19.08 26.23
CA HIS A 116 0.04 -20.08 27.10
C HIS A 116 -1.35 -20.47 26.57
N PRO A 117 -1.45 -21.30 25.50
CA PRO A 117 -2.71 -21.65 24.85
C PRO A 117 -3.64 -22.53 25.70
N ASP A 118 -3.13 -23.07 26.80
CA ASP A 118 -3.84 -23.80 27.84
C ASP A 118 -4.66 -22.89 28.76
N VAL A 119 -4.26 -21.62 28.89
CA VAL A 119 -4.93 -20.64 29.75
C VAL A 119 -6.15 -20.07 29.05
N ARG A 120 -7.32 -20.25 29.67
CA ARG A 120 -8.62 -19.86 29.06
C ARG A 120 -9.48 -18.97 29.93
N THR A 121 -9.14 -18.79 31.20
CA THR A 121 -9.94 -18.01 32.14
C THR A 121 -9.23 -16.72 32.55
N SER A 122 -10.00 -15.70 32.98
CA SER A 122 -9.45 -14.42 33.42
C SER A 122 -8.59 -14.54 34.69
N ALA A 123 -8.92 -15.48 35.58
CA ALA A 123 -8.22 -15.71 36.83
C ALA A 123 -6.76 -16.18 36.64
N GLU A 124 -6.51 -16.89 35.54
CA GLU A 124 -5.20 -17.47 35.23
C GLU A 124 -4.27 -16.51 34.48
N ILE A 125 -4.80 -15.37 33.99
CA ILE A 125 -4.04 -14.43 33.18
C ILE A 125 -3.55 -13.26 34.06
N PRO A 126 -2.23 -13.06 34.18
CA PRO A 126 -1.67 -12.06 35.07
C PRO A 126 -2.08 -10.64 34.66
N GLY A 127 -2.73 -9.93 35.58
CA GLY A 127 -3.13 -8.53 35.38
C GLY A 127 -4.29 -8.32 34.41
N ALA A 128 -4.87 -9.40 33.88
CA ALA A 128 -6.13 -9.34 33.15
C ALA A 128 -7.30 -9.46 34.13
N ARG A 129 -8.38 -8.75 33.82
CA ARG A 129 -9.69 -8.93 34.45
C ARG A 129 -10.68 -9.36 33.37
N ASP A 130 -11.88 -9.79 33.74
CA ASP A 130 -12.93 -10.15 32.78
C ASP A 130 -13.19 -9.04 31.75
N PHE A 131 -13.20 -7.79 32.19
CA PHE A 131 -13.32 -6.63 31.29
C PHE A 131 -12.20 -6.53 30.24
N THR A 132 -11.00 -7.02 30.54
CA THR A 132 -9.89 -7.06 29.57
C THR A 132 -10.15 -8.10 28.49
N LEU A 133 -10.66 -9.28 28.88
CA LEU A 133 -11.00 -10.35 27.92
C LEU A 133 -12.22 -9.97 27.08
N GLU A 134 -13.19 -9.27 27.67
CA GLU A 134 -14.34 -8.75 26.95
C GLU A 134 -13.94 -7.69 25.91
N GLN A 135 -13.01 -6.79 26.24
CA GLN A 135 -12.48 -5.86 25.24
C GLN A 135 -11.72 -6.57 24.11
N LEU A 136 -10.97 -7.62 24.42
CA LEU A 136 -10.30 -8.43 23.40
C LEU A 136 -11.30 -9.19 22.51
N ALA A 137 -12.39 -9.69 23.09
CA ALA A 137 -13.47 -10.33 22.34
C ALA A 137 -14.22 -9.34 21.45
N ASN A 138 -14.53 -8.14 21.94
CA ASN A 138 -15.15 -7.06 21.15
C ASN A 138 -14.26 -6.62 19.97
N ALA A 139 -12.93 -6.69 20.14
CA ALA A 139 -11.97 -6.46 19.07
C ALA A 139 -11.80 -7.67 18.13
N GLY A 140 -12.45 -8.81 18.40
CA GLY A 140 -12.34 -10.04 17.61
C GLY A 140 -11.06 -10.85 17.84
N ALA A 141 -10.22 -10.46 18.81
CA ALA A 141 -8.98 -11.16 19.16
C ALA A 141 -9.22 -12.45 19.95
N LEU A 142 -10.37 -12.55 20.64
CA LEU A 142 -10.81 -13.72 21.38
C LEU A 142 -12.20 -14.17 20.92
N GLY A 143 -12.40 -15.49 20.91
CA GLY A 143 -13.71 -16.12 20.81
C GLY A 143 -14.16 -16.61 22.18
N GLU A 144 -15.42 -16.36 22.53
CA GLU A 144 -16.01 -16.88 23.75
C GLU A 144 -16.28 -18.39 23.59
N GLY A 145 -15.74 -19.18 24.51
CA GLY A 145 -15.94 -20.62 24.60
C GLY A 145 -17.10 -21.00 25.53
N LYS A 146 -17.29 -22.30 25.72
CA LYS A 146 -18.22 -22.81 26.73
C LYS A 146 -17.70 -22.47 28.13
N ARG A 147 -18.61 -22.17 29.05
CA ARG A 147 -18.23 -22.06 30.47
C ARG A 147 -17.58 -23.37 30.92
N ASP A 148 -16.57 -23.24 31.78
CA ASP A 148 -15.89 -24.39 32.34
C ASP A 148 -16.78 -25.12 33.38
N GLY A 149 -16.24 -26.16 34.02
CA GLY A 149 -16.94 -26.90 35.07
C GLY A 149 -17.25 -26.08 36.32
N GLN A 150 -16.60 -24.92 36.48
CA GLN A 150 -16.77 -23.99 37.60
C GLN A 150 -17.76 -22.85 37.28
N GLY A 151 -18.16 -22.72 36.01
CA GLY A 151 -19.09 -21.71 35.52
C GLY A 151 -18.42 -20.43 35.02
N ASP A 152 -17.09 -20.39 34.99
CA ASP A 152 -16.30 -19.27 34.51
C ASP A 152 -16.30 -19.19 32.98
N ARG A 153 -16.27 -17.95 32.45
CA ARG A 153 -16.22 -17.73 30.99
C ARG A 153 -14.85 -18.15 30.48
N THR A 154 -14.84 -19.02 29.47
CA THR A 154 -13.60 -19.42 28.80
C THR A 154 -13.42 -18.63 27.51
N TRP A 155 -12.18 -18.36 27.17
CA TRP A 155 -11.80 -17.58 25.99
C TRP A 155 -10.74 -18.33 25.21
N THR A 156 -10.84 -18.30 23.89
CA THR A 156 -9.86 -18.88 22.98
C THR A 156 -9.34 -17.81 22.05
N VAL A 157 -8.02 -17.76 21.85
CA VAL A 157 -7.42 -16.79 20.93
C VAL A 157 -7.82 -17.15 19.49
N THR A 158 -8.34 -16.17 18.77
CA THR A 158 -8.69 -16.31 17.35
C THR A 158 -7.45 -16.19 16.47
N ASP A 159 -7.57 -16.52 15.20
CA ASP A 159 -6.50 -16.26 14.23
C ASP A 159 -6.17 -14.76 14.14
N LEU A 160 -7.19 -13.90 14.19
CA LEU A 160 -6.99 -12.44 14.24
C LEU A 160 -6.17 -12.00 15.46
N GLY A 161 -6.41 -12.59 16.64
CA GLY A 161 -5.63 -12.30 17.84
C GLY A 161 -4.17 -12.73 17.72
N ARG A 162 -3.91 -13.91 17.15
CA ARG A 162 -2.54 -14.40 16.88
C ARG A 162 -1.82 -13.53 15.85
N GLU A 163 -2.50 -13.15 14.77
CA GLU A 163 -1.97 -12.26 13.74
C GLU A 163 -1.62 -10.87 14.31
N GLU A 164 -2.45 -10.34 15.22
CA GLU A 164 -2.18 -9.05 15.84
C GLU A 164 -0.90 -9.07 16.69
N ILE A 165 -0.65 -10.14 17.45
CA ILE A 165 0.62 -10.31 18.19
C ILE A 165 1.81 -10.44 17.22
N ALA A 166 1.66 -11.19 16.13
CA ALA A 166 2.70 -11.32 15.11
C ALA A 166 3.05 -9.96 14.46
N ARG A 167 2.04 -9.12 14.16
CA ARG A 167 2.23 -7.76 13.64
C ARG A 167 3.00 -6.87 14.63
N ILE A 168 2.63 -6.93 15.91
CA ILE A 168 3.28 -6.15 16.98
C ILE A 168 4.75 -6.55 17.15
N ASP A 169 5.04 -7.84 17.21
CA ASP A 169 6.41 -8.34 17.35
C ASP A 169 7.29 -7.92 16.14
N ASP A 170 6.76 -7.99 14.92
CA ASP A 170 7.46 -7.54 13.71
C ASP A 170 7.67 -6.00 13.70
N TRP A 171 6.65 -5.23 14.12
CA TRP A 171 6.75 -3.78 14.26
C TRP A 171 7.85 -3.36 15.25
N HIS A 172 7.99 -4.07 16.38
CA HIS A 172 9.02 -3.79 17.37
C HIS A 172 10.42 -4.26 16.94
N ARG A 173 10.54 -5.37 16.20
CA ARG A 173 11.83 -5.84 15.65
C ARG A 173 12.39 -4.94 14.54
N GLY A 174 11.54 -4.19 13.84
CA GLY A 174 11.94 -3.25 12.79
C GLY A 174 12.55 -1.92 13.26
N LYS A 175 12.58 -1.63 14.57
CA LYS A 175 13.25 -0.43 15.09
C LYS A 175 14.73 -0.73 15.34
N PRO A 176 15.69 0.04 14.79
CA PRO A 176 17.08 -0.09 15.20
C PRO A 176 17.15 0.15 16.71
N ARG A 177 17.78 -0.79 17.43
CA ARG A 177 18.15 -0.57 18.83
C ARG A 177 19.08 0.64 18.80
N ARG A 178 18.63 1.77 19.35
CA ARG A 178 19.55 2.86 19.69
C ARG A 178 20.44 2.32 20.81
N SER A 179 21.61 1.84 20.42
CA SER A 179 22.76 1.62 21.28
C SER A 179 23.43 2.96 21.57
#